data_AF-A0A838ELX5-F1
#
_entry.id   AF-A0A838ELX5-F1
#
_cell.length_a   1.000
_cell.length_b   1.000
_cell.length_c   1.000
_cell.angle_alpha   90.00
_cell.angle_beta   90.00
_cell.angle_gamma   90.00
#
_symmetry.space_group_name_H-M   'P 1'
#
loop_
_entity.id
_entity.type
_entity.pdbx_description
1 polymer ?
#
loop_
_entity_poly.entity_id
_entity_poly.type
_entity_poly.pdbx_seq_one_letter_code
_entity_poly.pdbx_strand_id
1 'polypeptide(L)'
;MPIGFHPFELIIVLAIALLIFGPKKLPEMGASIGKSIKAFQKGMKEINEPDEPSAPATKLDVIEREIASKRNATKTTIVETQAE
;
A
#
# COMPACT_ATOMS: atom_id res chain seq x y z
N MET A 1 0.63 -42.14 -12.55
CA MET A 1 0.01 -41.06 -11.75
C MET A 1 0.64 -39.75 -12.20
N PRO A 2 -0.14 -38.74 -12.65
CA PRO A 2 0.42 -37.53 -13.25
C PRO A 2 1.19 -36.72 -12.21
N ILE A 3 2.46 -36.49 -12.51
CA ILE A 3 3.47 -35.82 -11.70
C ILE A 3 3.26 -34.32 -11.93
N GLY A 4 2.37 -33.72 -11.15
CA GLY A 4 2.23 -32.27 -11.11
C GLY A 4 3.49 -31.66 -10.50
N PHE A 5 4.17 -30.80 -11.27
CA PHE A 5 5.20 -29.84 -10.85
C PHE A 5 5.83 -30.11 -9.48
N HIS A 6 7.04 -30.68 -9.44
CA HIS A 6 7.77 -30.86 -8.19
C HIS A 6 8.13 -29.48 -7.60
N PRO A 7 7.45 -28.99 -6.54
CA PRO A 7 7.80 -27.72 -5.90
C PRO A 7 9.23 -27.76 -5.32
N PHE A 8 9.76 -28.96 -5.08
CA PHE A 8 11.13 -29.20 -4.65
C PHE A 8 12.19 -28.71 -5.65
N GLU A 9 11.95 -28.84 -6.96
CA GLU A 9 12.91 -28.39 -7.97
C GLU A 9 13.01 -26.86 -7.99
N LEU A 10 11.87 -26.17 -7.91
CA LEU A 10 11.82 -24.71 -7.79
C LEU A 10 12.47 -24.22 -6.50
N ILE A 11 12.29 -24.92 -5.38
CA ILE A 11 12.92 -24.58 -4.09
C ILE A 11 14.46 -24.68 -4.18
N ILE A 12 14.99 -25.71 -4.85
CA ILE A 12 16.44 -25.87 -5.04
C ILE A 12 17.03 -24.73 -5.89
N VAL A 13 16.38 -24.39 -7.00
CA VAL A 13 16.83 -23.27 -7.85
C VAL A 13 16.75 -21.95 -7.07
N LEU A 14 15.68 -21.74 -6.30
CA LEU A 14 15.52 -20.56 -5.46
C LEU A 14 16.61 -20.49 -4.39
N ALA A 15 16.98 -21.61 -3.76
CA ALA A 15 18.04 -21.66 -2.77
C ALA A 15 19.41 -21.28 -3.36
N ILE A 16 19.73 -21.75 -4.56
CA ILE A 16 20.98 -21.37 -5.26
C ILE A 16 20.94 -19.88 -5.65
N ALA A 17 19.81 -19.40 -6.18
CA ALA A 17 19.63 -17.98 -6.49
C ALA A 17 19.76 -17.10 -5.22
N LEU A 18 19.22 -17.55 -4.08
CA LEU A 18 19.36 -16.91 -2.78
C LEU A 18 20.81 -16.91 -2.28
N LEU A 19 21.63 -17.90 -2.64
CA LEU A 19 23.07 -17.86 -2.32
C LEU A 19 23.80 -16.78 -3.13
N ILE A 20 23.48 -16.65 -4.42
CA ILE A 20 24.13 -15.70 -5.34
C ILE A 20 23.66 -14.27 -5.07
N PHE A 21 22.34 -14.07 -5.01
CA PHE A 21 21.72 -12.76 -4.84
C PHE A 21 21.53 -12.38 -3.37
N GLY A 22 21.44 -13.34 -2.45
CA GLY A 22 21.18 -13.11 -1.04
C GLY A 22 19.69 -13.04 -0.69
N PRO A 23 19.28 -13.51 0.50
CA PRO A 23 17.86 -13.51 0.93
C PRO A 23 17.25 -12.12 1.13
N LYS A 24 18.07 -11.08 1.24
CA LYS A 24 17.60 -9.69 1.37
C LYS A 24 17.30 -9.03 0.02
N LYS A 25 18.00 -9.41 -1.05
CA LYS A 25 17.87 -8.72 -2.35
C LYS A 25 16.63 -9.14 -3.13
N LEU A 26 16.22 -10.40 -3.05
CA LEU A 26 14.98 -10.87 -3.70
C LEU A 26 13.72 -10.11 -3.23
N PRO A 27 13.43 -9.97 -1.92
CA PRO A 27 12.26 -9.20 -1.48
C PRO A 27 12.41 -7.71 -1.74
N GLU A 28 13.62 -7.15 -1.68
CA GLU A 28 13.88 -5.74 -1.98
C GLU A 28 13.59 -5.39 -3.45
N MET A 29 14.09 -6.21 -4.38
CA MET A 29 13.80 -6.08 -5.81
C MET A 29 12.32 -6.37 -6.10
N GLY A 30 11.75 -7.41 -5.49
CA GLY A 30 10.34 -7.76 -5.62
C GLY A 30 9.40 -6.66 -5.13
N ALA A 31 9.74 -5.97 -4.04
CA ALA A 31 8.95 -4.85 -3.53
C ALA A 31 8.94 -3.65 -4.49
N SER A 32 10.08 -3.36 -5.13
CA SER A 32 10.20 -2.28 -6.11
C SER A 32 9.42 -2.61 -7.39
N ILE A 33 9.59 -3.82 -7.91
CA ILE A 33 8.84 -4.31 -9.08
C ILE A 33 7.34 -4.38 -8.77
N GLY A 34 6.95 -4.85 -7.59
CA GLY A 34 5.55 -4.95 -7.17
C GLY A 34 4.85 -3.60 -7.10
N LYS A 35 5.55 -2.53 -6.67
CA LYS A 35 5.01 -1.16 -6.71
C LYS A 35 4.75 -0.70 -8.15
N SER A 36 5.68 -0.96 -9.07
CA SER A 36 5.52 -0.61 -10.49
C SER A 36 4.36 -1.39 -11.13
N ILE A 37 4.26 -2.69 -10.87
CA ILE A 37 3.15 -3.53 -11.35
C ILE A 37 1.81 -3.04 -10.77
N LYS A 38 1.76 -2.67 -9.49
CA LYS A 38 0.54 -2.14 -8.87
C LYS A 38 0.11 -0.81 -9.49
N ALA A 39 1.05 0.09 -9.76
CA ALA A 39 0.77 1.36 -10.43
C ALA A 39 0.31 1.13 -11.89
N PHE A 40 0.95 0.20 -12.60
CA PHE A 40 0.58 -0.19 -13.95
C PHE A 40 -0.85 -0.77 -14.01
N GLN A 41 -1.19 -1.69 -13.09
CA GLN A 41 -2.55 -2.23 -12.99
C GLN A 41 -3.59 -1.16 -12.65
N LYS A 42 -3.25 -0.20 -11.78
CA LYS A 42 -4.14 0.92 -11.43
C LYS A 42 -4.42 1.80 -12.65
N GLY A 43 -3.38 2.18 -13.39
CA GLY A 43 -3.53 2.95 -14.63
C GLY A 43 -4.30 2.17 -15.71
N MET A 44 -4.07 0.86 -15.83
CA MET A 44 -4.86 0.03 -16.75
C MET A 44 -6.34 -0.02 -16.37
N LYS A 45 -6.69 -0.11 -15.09
CA LYS A 45 -8.10 -0.09 -14.64
C LYS A 45 -8.76 1.26 -14.94
N GLU A 46 -8.06 2.36 -14.67
CA GLU A 46 -8.56 3.72 -14.96
C GLU A 46 -8.82 3.95 -16.46
N ILE A 47 -8.07 3.30 -17.36
CA ILE A 47 -8.29 3.39 -18.81
C ILE A 47 -9.49 2.53 -19.26
N ASN A 48 -9.72 1.37 -18.63
CA ASN A 48 -10.78 0.45 -19.04
C ASN A 48 -12.14 0.74 -18.39
N GLU A 49 -12.16 1.37 -17.21
CA GLU A 49 -13.37 1.70 -16.44
C GLU A 49 -13.38 3.20 -16.12
N PRO A 50 -13.75 4.08 -17.08
CA PRO A 50 -13.67 5.53 -16.92
C PRO A 50 -14.61 6.14 -15.86
N ASP A 51 -15.46 5.35 -15.20
CA ASP A 51 -16.54 5.86 -14.33
C ASP A 51 -16.58 5.30 -12.89
N GLU A 52 -15.59 4.53 -12.42
CA GLU A 52 -15.56 4.07 -11.01
C GLU A 52 -14.31 4.53 -10.22
N PRO A 53 -14.50 5.15 -9.04
CA PRO A 53 -13.39 5.49 -8.15
C PRO A 53 -12.93 4.23 -7.37
N SER A 54 -12.19 3.34 -8.02
CA SER A 54 -11.62 2.17 -7.36
C SER A 54 -10.27 2.50 -6.70
N ALA A 55 -10.30 2.85 -5.42
CA ALA A 55 -9.11 2.97 -4.58
C ALA A 55 -9.22 2.00 -3.38
N PRO A 56 -8.30 1.02 -3.22
CA PRO A 56 -8.12 0.35 -1.95
C PRO A 56 -7.23 1.21 -1.04
N ALA A 57 -7.83 1.60 0.09
CA ALA A 57 -7.29 2.20 1.30
C ALA A 57 -5.86 1.75 1.65
N THR A 58 -5.01 2.69 2.11
CA THR A 58 -3.94 2.41 3.11
C THR A 58 -3.35 3.67 3.77
N LYS A 59 -3.51 4.92 3.28
CA LYS A 59 -2.86 6.07 3.98
C LYS A 59 -3.63 7.38 4.06
N LEU A 60 -4.84 7.47 3.51
CA LEU A 60 -5.63 8.70 3.62
C LEU A 60 -6.42 8.77 4.94
N ASP A 61 -6.84 7.63 5.50
CA ASP A 61 -7.65 7.59 6.73
C ASP A 61 -6.90 8.01 8.00
N VAL A 62 -5.55 7.97 7.98
CA VAL A 62 -4.71 8.38 9.12
C VAL A 62 -4.52 9.89 9.16
N ILE A 63 -4.41 10.52 7.99
CA ILE A 63 -4.20 11.98 7.87
C ILE A 63 -5.52 12.72 8.16
N GLU A 64 -6.67 12.16 7.74
CA GLU A 64 -7.99 12.73 8.01
C GLU A 64 -8.34 12.74 9.51
N ARG A 65 -7.95 11.70 10.25
CA ARG A 65 -8.13 11.61 11.71
C ARG A 65 -7.27 12.61 12.50
N GLU A 66 -6.11 13.00 11.97
CA GLU A 66 -5.21 13.96 12.63
C GLU A 66 -5.67 15.42 12.46
N ILE A 67 -6.29 15.76 11.33
CA ILE A 67 -6.80 17.12 11.06
C ILE A 67 -8.12 17.41 11.80
N ALA A 68 -8.95 16.39 12.02
CA ALA A 68 -10.21 16.54 12.77
C ALA A 68 -10.01 16.88 14.26
N SER A 69 -8.88 16.48 14.86
CA SER A 69 -8.64 16.70 16.30
C SER A 69 -8.10 18.10 16.64
N LYS A 70 -7.75 18.95 15.66
CA LYS A 70 -7.24 20.31 15.91
C LYS A 70 -8.29 21.43 15.78
N ARG A 71 -9.53 21.10 15.40
CA ARG A 71 -10.56 22.14 15.09
C ARG A 71 -11.53 22.45 16.24
N ASN A 72 -11.48 21.76 17.38
CA ASN A 72 -12.39 22.02 18.50
C ASN A 72 -11.80 22.86 19.66
N ALA A 73 -10.52 23.27 19.61
CA ALA A 73 -9.87 23.97 20.72
C ALA A 73 -9.91 25.51 20.65
N THR A 74 -10.61 26.12 19.67
CA THR A 74 -10.48 27.58 19.43
C THR A 74 -11.80 28.34 19.34
N LYS A 75 -12.97 27.68 19.47
CA LYS A 75 -14.28 28.36 19.31
C LYS A 75 -15.16 28.42 20.56
N THR A 76 -14.60 28.26 21.77
CA THR A 76 -15.41 28.35 23.01
C THR A 76 -14.96 29.45 23.97
N THR A 77 -13.71 29.90 23.93
CA THR A 77 -13.23 30.97 24.84
C THR A 77 -13.29 32.36 24.20
N ILE A 78 -14.43 32.77 23.64
CA ILE A 78 -14.62 34.19 23.28
C ILE A 78 -16.06 34.71 23.42
N VAL A 79 -16.98 33.93 23.99
CA VAL A 79 -18.40 34.33 24.13
C VAL A 79 -18.78 34.73 25.57
N GLU A 80 -17.88 34.58 26.55
CA GLU A 80 -18.14 34.96 27.96
C GLU A 80 -17.63 36.36 28.34
N THR A 81 -17.14 37.15 27.38
CA THR A 81 -16.85 38.57 27.58
C THR A 81 -17.85 39.34 26.73
N GLN A 82 -18.53 40.34 27.29
CA GLN A 82 -19.70 41.07 26.76
C GLN A 82 -21.05 40.62 27.36
N ALA A 83 -21.11 40.44 28.68
CA ALA A 83 -22.35 40.60 29.46
C ALA A 83 -22.02 40.83 30.95
N GLU A 84 -21.26 41.88 31.25
CA GLU A 84 -21.33 42.59 32.54
C GLU A 84 -21.41 44.09 32.26
#